data_AF-A0A1I6D301-F1
#
_entry.id   AF-A0A1I6D301-F1
#
_cell.length_a   1.000
_cell.length_b   1.000
_cell.length_c   1.000
_cell.angle_alpha   90.00
_cell.angle_beta   90.00
_cell.angle_gamma   90.00
#
_symmetry.space_group_name_H-M   'P 1'
#
loop_
_entity.id
_entity.type
_entity.pdbx_description
1 polymer ?
#
loop_
_entity_poly.entity_id
_entity_poly.type
_entity_poly.pdbx_seq_one_letter_code
_entity_poly.pdbx_strand_id
1 'polypeptide(L)'
;MAGRSTLLVLLFLLTGCASAPTVSDAAAVYCTAKGRQSETLEAAASLKLVDSTSFGNRVVVGGKTLSFDEWRDQRRADFVKACNALAEPVLKPASPSSSPVWVSTVFTMLASLLVAGAGAWAAWFTANRREDRTRGKQHAVSLRTASNEFVAAVREYCDVQLKGSTDGTPPSAAELWRKRDLLANQFAVTALLWPDWTAPRTLRGEAMAFGDGVASGWQFDRNRTELRPRAAELNAAAAKLDGRVEVLARALERPSDAEKLFAPEFGEGARA
;
A
#
# COMPACT_ATOMS: atom_id res chain seq x y z
N MET A 1 -12.48 -6.13 4.56
CA MET A 1 -11.18 -5.92 3.87
C MET A 1 -10.84 -7.07 2.91
N ALA A 2 -11.30 -7.05 1.64
CA ALA A 2 -11.03 -8.15 0.70
C ALA A 2 -10.86 -7.67 -0.77
N GLY A 3 -10.38 -6.44 -0.99
CA GLY A 3 -10.46 -5.80 -2.31
C GLY A 3 -9.13 -5.40 -2.98
N ARG A 4 -7.98 -5.53 -2.31
CA ARG A 4 -6.69 -5.02 -2.83
C ARG A 4 -5.72 -6.07 -3.34
N SER A 5 -5.96 -7.35 -3.08
CA SER A 5 -5.11 -8.46 -3.56
C SER A 5 -5.44 -8.91 -4.98
N THR A 6 -6.61 -8.55 -5.51
CA THR A 6 -7.07 -9.01 -6.83
C THR A 6 -6.32 -8.34 -7.99
N LEU A 7 -5.81 -7.12 -7.78
CA LEU A 7 -5.16 -6.35 -8.85
C LEU A 7 -3.72 -6.80 -9.15
N LEU A 8 -3.04 -7.43 -8.17
CA LEU A 8 -1.69 -7.99 -8.35
C LEU A 8 -1.71 -9.38 -9.00
N VAL A 9 -2.79 -10.14 -8.80
CA VAL A 9 -2.96 -11.47 -9.42
C VAL A 9 -3.30 -11.35 -10.92
N LEU A 10 -4.05 -10.32 -11.33
CA LEU A 10 -4.36 -10.12 -12.75
C LEU A 10 -3.12 -9.74 -13.60
N LEU A 11 -2.13 -9.08 -13.00
CA LEU A 11 -0.87 -8.72 -13.68
C LEU A 11 0.05 -9.92 -13.91
N PHE A 12 -0.05 -10.98 -13.11
CA PHE A 12 0.71 -12.23 -13.31
C PHE A 12 0.03 -13.20 -14.29
N LEU A 13 -1.28 -13.08 -14.53
CA LEU A 13 -1.99 -13.93 -15.50
C LEU A 13 -1.86 -13.44 -16.96
N LEU A 14 -1.31 -12.25 -17.16
CA LEU A 14 -0.94 -11.73 -18.50
C LEU A 14 0.48 -12.13 -18.94
N THR A 15 1.25 -12.83 -18.09
CA THR A 15 2.41 -13.60 -18.55
C THR A 15 1.89 -14.80 -19.33
N GLY A 16 1.61 -14.56 -20.61
CA GLY A 16 0.96 -15.50 -21.50
C GLY A 16 1.60 -16.88 -21.47
N CYS A 17 0.76 -17.89 -21.65
CA CYS A 17 1.18 -19.21 -22.09
C CYS A 17 1.95 -19.03 -23.41
N ALA A 18 3.27 -18.82 -23.31
CA ALA A 18 4.14 -18.86 -24.46
C ALA A 18 4.09 -20.31 -24.97
N SER A 19 3.33 -20.52 -26.03
CA SER A 19 3.26 -21.78 -26.77
C SER A 19 4.68 -22.29 -26.95
N ALA A 20 4.92 -23.55 -26.58
CA ALA A 20 6.23 -24.16 -26.74
C ALA A 20 6.72 -23.91 -28.18
N PRO A 21 7.95 -23.44 -28.39
CA PRO A 21 8.43 -23.04 -29.70
C PRO A 21 8.35 -24.25 -30.65
N THR A 22 7.42 -24.21 -31.58
CA THR A 22 7.30 -25.21 -32.65
C THR A 22 8.20 -24.76 -33.79
N VAL A 23 9.13 -25.63 -34.20
CA VAL A 23 9.90 -25.42 -35.43
C VAL A 23 8.93 -25.56 -36.60
N SER A 24 8.93 -24.58 -37.50
CA SER A 24 8.24 -24.73 -38.79
C SER A 24 8.77 -25.98 -39.50
N ASP A 25 7.90 -26.80 -40.08
CA ASP A 25 8.32 -28.03 -40.79
C ASP A 25 9.39 -27.72 -41.85
N ALA A 26 9.36 -26.52 -42.45
CA ALA A 26 10.39 -26.04 -43.37
C ALA A 26 11.77 -25.87 -42.72
N ALA A 27 11.83 -25.36 -41.49
CA ALA A 27 13.07 -25.23 -40.74
C ALA A 27 13.63 -26.61 -40.34
N ALA A 28 12.76 -27.53 -39.90
CA ALA A 28 13.18 -28.90 -39.58
C ALA A 28 13.77 -29.62 -40.79
N VAL A 29 13.16 -29.48 -41.98
CA VAL A 29 13.70 -30.02 -43.24
C VAL A 29 15.02 -29.34 -43.61
N TYR A 30 15.13 -28.02 -43.45
CA TYR A 30 16.36 -27.27 -43.74
C TYR A 30 17.55 -27.74 -42.88
N CYS A 31 17.36 -27.87 -41.57
CA CYS A 31 18.41 -28.27 -40.64
C CYS A 31 18.80 -29.76 -40.73
N THR A 32 17.93 -30.60 -41.29
CA THR A 32 18.20 -32.04 -41.49
C THR A 32 18.75 -32.37 -42.88
N ALA A 33 18.76 -31.40 -43.81
CA ALA A 33 19.28 -31.61 -45.16
C ALA A 33 20.77 -32.01 -45.15
N LYS A 34 21.12 -32.96 -46.03
CA LYS A 34 22.50 -33.45 -46.19
C LYS A 34 23.41 -32.26 -46.57
N GLY A 35 24.40 -31.97 -45.73
CA GLY A 35 25.31 -30.82 -45.88
C GLY A 35 25.02 -29.64 -44.94
N ARG A 36 23.86 -29.57 -44.28
CA ARG A 36 23.51 -28.53 -43.30
C ARG A 36 23.62 -28.97 -41.83
N GLN A 37 23.87 -30.25 -41.61
CA GLN A 37 24.04 -30.83 -40.26
C GLN A 37 25.20 -30.19 -39.51
N SER A 38 26.34 -29.94 -40.19
CA SER A 38 27.50 -29.27 -39.57
C SER A 38 27.19 -27.84 -39.13
N GLU A 39 26.46 -27.08 -39.94
CA GLU A 39 26.04 -25.71 -39.60
C GLU A 39 25.06 -25.71 -38.41
N THR A 40 24.18 -26.71 -38.35
CA THR A 40 23.25 -26.88 -37.22
C THR A 40 24.00 -27.21 -35.92
N LEU A 41 25.06 -28.03 -36.00
CA LEU A 41 25.92 -28.31 -34.85
C LEU A 41 26.78 -27.13 -34.43
N GLU A 42 27.26 -26.33 -35.38
CA GLU A 42 27.99 -25.08 -35.08
C GLU A 42 27.08 -24.07 -34.36
N ALA A 43 25.83 -23.91 -34.82
CA ALA A 43 24.83 -23.12 -34.11
C ALA A 43 24.55 -23.68 -32.70
N ALA A 44 24.42 -25.00 -32.56
CA ALA A 44 24.23 -25.64 -31.26
C ALA A 44 25.42 -25.42 -30.31
N ALA A 45 26.66 -25.49 -30.81
CA ALA A 45 27.88 -25.26 -30.04
C ALA A 45 27.99 -23.80 -29.60
N SER A 46 27.64 -22.86 -30.49
CA SER A 46 27.58 -21.43 -30.20
C SER A 46 26.59 -21.10 -29.08
N LEU A 47 25.48 -21.85 -29.02
CA LEU A 47 24.48 -21.77 -27.96
C LEU A 47 24.83 -22.59 -26.70
N LYS A 48 25.99 -23.25 -26.67
CA LYS A 48 26.44 -24.15 -25.60
C LYS A 48 25.47 -25.31 -25.31
N LEU A 49 24.74 -25.76 -26.33
CA LEU A 49 23.83 -26.91 -26.24
C LEU A 49 24.56 -28.24 -26.45
N VAL A 50 25.70 -28.18 -27.16
CA VAL A 50 26.60 -29.30 -27.42
C VAL A 50 28.04 -28.82 -27.20
N ASP A 51 28.96 -29.74 -26.94
CA ASP A 51 30.37 -29.43 -26.81
C ASP A 51 30.96 -28.99 -28.17
N SER A 52 31.95 -28.08 -28.14
CA SER A 52 32.61 -27.55 -29.34
C SER A 52 33.41 -28.58 -30.14
N THR A 53 33.60 -29.78 -29.59
CA THR A 53 34.19 -30.94 -30.26
C THR A 53 33.19 -31.69 -31.14
N SER A 54 31.93 -31.24 -31.22
CA SER A 54 30.90 -31.81 -32.11
C SER A 54 31.18 -31.41 -33.56
N PHE A 55 31.27 -32.38 -34.47
CA PHE A 55 31.50 -32.12 -35.88
C PHE A 55 30.90 -33.21 -36.77
N GLY A 56 30.46 -32.82 -37.98
CA GLY A 56 29.87 -33.74 -38.94
C GLY A 56 28.62 -34.42 -38.40
N ASN A 57 28.66 -35.75 -38.25
CA ASN A 57 27.56 -36.56 -37.70
C ASN A 57 27.79 -36.97 -36.23
N ARG A 58 28.75 -36.36 -35.53
CA ARG A 58 29.08 -36.67 -34.13
C ARG A 58 28.76 -35.48 -33.24
N VAL A 59 27.90 -35.71 -32.24
CA VAL A 59 27.46 -34.72 -31.27
C VAL A 59 27.90 -35.14 -29.88
N VAL A 60 28.67 -34.28 -29.20
CA VAL A 60 29.13 -34.56 -27.84
C VAL A 60 28.30 -33.71 -26.87
N VAL A 61 27.60 -34.37 -25.95
CA VAL A 61 26.77 -33.71 -24.92
C VAL A 61 27.08 -34.31 -23.57
N GLY A 62 27.71 -33.52 -22.69
CA GLY A 62 28.08 -33.98 -21.35
C GLY A 62 29.03 -35.17 -21.38
N GLY A 63 29.98 -35.17 -22.31
CA GLY A 63 30.97 -36.23 -22.49
C GLY A 63 30.46 -37.51 -23.18
N LYS A 64 29.17 -37.61 -23.53
CA LYS A 64 28.64 -38.72 -24.33
C LYS A 64 28.63 -38.34 -25.81
N THR A 65 29.11 -39.23 -26.66
CA THR A 65 29.04 -39.06 -28.12
C THR A 65 27.77 -39.72 -28.65
N LEU A 66 26.94 -38.94 -29.33
CA LEU A 66 25.72 -39.34 -30.03
C LEU A 66 25.89 -39.09 -31.53
N SER A 67 25.17 -39.84 -32.36
CA SER A 67 24.95 -39.42 -33.74
C SER A 67 24.03 -38.20 -33.82
N PHE A 68 24.02 -37.49 -34.95
CA PHE A 68 23.14 -36.33 -35.14
C PHE A 68 21.65 -36.69 -34.99
N ASP A 69 21.23 -37.83 -35.54
CA ASP A 69 19.85 -38.32 -35.42
C ASP A 69 19.49 -38.72 -33.98
N GLU A 70 20.39 -39.41 -33.27
CA GLU A 70 20.18 -39.75 -31.86
C GLU A 70 20.09 -38.50 -30.98
N TRP A 71 20.92 -37.49 -31.23
CA TRP A 71 20.83 -36.21 -30.53
C TRP A 71 19.52 -35.49 -30.82
N ARG A 72 19.08 -35.43 -32.09
CA ARG A 72 17.79 -34.84 -32.47
C ARG A 72 16.64 -35.51 -31.73
N ASP A 73 16.63 -36.83 -31.66
CA ASP A 73 15.52 -37.59 -31.10
C ASP A 73 15.53 -37.56 -29.57
N GLN A 74 16.71 -37.65 -28.92
CA GLN A 74 16.84 -37.63 -27.46
C GLN A 74 16.83 -36.21 -26.84
N ARG A 75 17.23 -35.19 -27.61
CA ARG A 75 17.35 -33.79 -27.18
C ARG A 75 16.59 -32.85 -28.12
N ARG A 76 15.34 -33.20 -28.42
CA ARG A 76 14.48 -32.48 -29.36
C ARG A 76 14.41 -30.97 -29.11
N ALA A 77 14.31 -30.54 -27.84
CA ALA A 77 14.24 -29.12 -27.50
C ALA A 77 15.52 -28.35 -27.87
N ASP A 78 16.69 -28.96 -27.67
CA ASP A 78 17.98 -28.34 -27.98
C ASP A 78 18.20 -28.29 -29.50
N PHE A 79 17.82 -29.36 -30.20
CA PHE A 79 17.81 -29.38 -31.66
C PHE A 79 16.91 -28.28 -32.24
N VAL A 80 15.69 -28.14 -31.73
CA VAL A 80 14.74 -27.09 -32.12
C VAL A 80 15.35 -25.70 -31.94
N LYS A 81 16.02 -25.47 -30.81
CA LYS A 81 16.64 -24.18 -30.50
C LYS A 81 17.81 -23.87 -31.42
N ALA A 82 18.69 -24.84 -31.68
CA ALA A 82 19.80 -24.69 -32.61
C ALA A 82 19.31 -24.48 -34.05
N CYS A 83 18.29 -25.23 -34.48
CA CYS A 83 17.72 -25.13 -35.81
C CYS A 83 17.03 -23.79 -36.04
N ASN A 84 16.28 -23.28 -35.07
CA ASN A 84 15.68 -21.94 -35.17
C ASN A 84 16.76 -20.86 -35.29
N ALA A 85 17.85 -20.94 -34.51
CA ALA A 85 18.94 -19.99 -34.60
C ALA A 85 19.62 -20.00 -35.99
N LEU A 86 19.73 -21.17 -36.63
CA LEU A 86 20.29 -21.30 -37.97
C LEU A 86 19.32 -20.88 -39.08
N ALA A 87 18.03 -21.19 -38.93
CA ALA A 87 17.02 -21.02 -39.98
C ALA A 87 16.38 -19.62 -39.97
N GLU A 88 16.38 -18.91 -38.84
CA GLU A 88 15.78 -17.57 -38.71
C GLU A 88 16.33 -16.55 -39.74
N PRO A 89 17.63 -16.50 -40.08
CA PRO A 89 18.13 -15.58 -41.10
C PRO A 89 17.70 -15.94 -42.53
N VAL A 90 17.46 -17.22 -42.81
CA VAL A 90 17.23 -17.75 -44.17
C VAL A 90 15.74 -17.83 -44.51
N LEU A 91 14.92 -18.19 -43.52
CA LEU A 91 13.48 -18.41 -43.70
C LEU A 91 12.64 -17.19 -43.36
N LYS A 92 13.23 -16.11 -42.85
CA LYS A 92 12.51 -14.84 -42.73
C LYS A 92 12.22 -14.37 -44.15
N PRO A 93 10.96 -14.43 -44.64
CA PRO A 93 10.66 -13.81 -45.92
C PRO A 93 11.11 -12.36 -45.82
N ALA A 94 11.67 -11.81 -46.89
CA ALA A 94 11.93 -10.39 -46.95
C ALA A 94 10.61 -9.68 -46.62
N SER A 95 10.47 -9.21 -45.38
CA SER A 95 9.32 -8.41 -44.99
C SER A 95 9.29 -7.26 -46.01
N PRO A 96 8.15 -6.95 -46.63
CA PRO A 96 8.01 -5.69 -47.34
C PRO A 96 8.05 -4.58 -46.29
N SER A 97 9.25 -4.24 -45.81
CA SER A 97 9.48 -3.29 -44.72
C SER A 97 10.00 -2.00 -45.31
N SER A 98 9.10 -1.26 -45.94
CA SER A 98 9.13 0.19 -45.91
C SER A 98 8.56 0.69 -44.58
N SER A 99 9.09 0.19 -43.44
CA SER A 99 8.78 0.74 -42.12
C SER A 99 9.84 1.81 -41.84
N PRO A 100 9.47 3.09 -41.73
CA PRO A 100 10.42 4.17 -41.61
C PRO A 100 11.31 4.04 -40.36
N VAL A 101 12.58 4.42 -40.50
CA VAL A 101 13.63 4.38 -39.46
C VAL A 101 13.24 5.09 -38.16
N TRP A 102 12.26 6.02 -38.19
CA TRP A 102 11.81 6.76 -37.01
C TRP A 102 11.10 5.90 -35.95
N VAL A 103 10.56 4.73 -36.29
CA VAL A 103 9.79 3.91 -35.33
C VAL A 103 10.68 3.33 -34.22
N SER A 104 11.93 2.93 -34.52
CA SER A 104 12.86 2.39 -33.50
C SER A 104 13.43 3.48 -32.59
N THR A 105 13.61 4.70 -33.13
CA THR A 105 14.07 5.87 -32.37
C THR A 105 12.98 6.39 -31.43
N VAL A 106 11.72 6.38 -31.88
CA VAL A 106 10.58 6.75 -31.04
C VAL A 106 10.42 5.76 -29.89
N PHE A 107 10.59 4.45 -30.13
CA PHE A 107 10.43 3.44 -29.07
C PHE A 107 11.53 3.51 -28.01
N THR A 108 12.79 3.73 -28.42
CA THR A 108 13.91 3.90 -27.48
C THR A 108 13.81 5.20 -26.68
N MET A 109 13.37 6.30 -27.31
CA MET A 109 13.05 7.53 -26.57
C MET A 109 11.90 7.34 -25.58
N LEU A 110 10.81 6.65 -25.98
CA LEU A 110 9.67 6.40 -25.11
C LEU A 110 10.04 5.50 -23.92
N ALA A 111 10.85 4.46 -24.14
CA ALA A 111 11.35 3.59 -23.08
C ALA A 111 12.23 4.36 -22.08
N SER A 112 13.11 5.24 -22.57
CA SER A 112 13.94 6.10 -21.74
C SER A 112 13.11 7.07 -20.91
N LEU A 113 12.05 7.65 -21.52
CA LEU A 113 11.12 8.55 -20.86
C LEU A 113 10.28 7.84 -19.78
N LEU A 114 9.88 6.59 -20.02
CA LEU A 114 9.15 5.78 -19.05
C LEU A 114 10.02 5.42 -17.83
N VAL A 115 11.30 5.10 -18.03
CA VAL A 115 12.23 4.84 -16.92
C VAL A 115 12.50 6.10 -16.10
N ALA A 116 12.72 7.25 -16.76
CA ALA A 116 12.88 8.54 -16.09
C ALA A 116 11.58 8.97 -15.35
N GLY A 117 10.42 8.75 -15.98
CA GLY A 117 9.11 9.03 -15.40
C GLY A 117 8.80 8.17 -14.18
N ALA A 118 9.10 6.86 -14.23
CA ALA A 118 8.89 5.96 -13.10
C ALA A 118 9.70 6.38 -11.86
N GLY A 119 10.94 6.85 -12.04
CA GLY A 119 11.76 7.39 -10.96
C GLY A 119 11.14 8.63 -10.30
N ALA A 120 10.67 9.59 -11.11
CA ALA A 120 10.03 10.81 -10.61
C ALA A 120 8.71 10.50 -9.87
N TRP A 121 7.91 9.55 -10.36
CA TRP A 121 6.66 9.16 -9.72
C TRP A 121 6.89 8.45 -8.38
N ALA A 122 7.89 7.56 -8.30
CA ALA A 122 8.27 6.92 -7.04
C ALA A 122 8.78 7.95 -6.00
N ALA A 123 9.59 8.91 -6.44
CA ALA A 123 10.07 10.00 -5.59
C ALA A 123 8.92 10.89 -5.09
N TRP A 124 7.99 11.26 -5.97
CA TRP A 124 6.81 12.05 -5.60
C TRP A 124 5.91 11.30 -4.61
N PHE A 125 5.63 10.02 -4.85
CA PHE A 125 4.78 9.21 -3.97
C PHE A 125 5.40 8.98 -2.59
N THR A 126 6.73 8.84 -2.53
CA THR A 126 7.45 8.72 -1.26
C THR A 126 7.54 10.05 -0.50
N ALA A 127 7.68 11.18 -1.21
CA ALA A 127 7.64 12.52 -0.63
C ALA A 127 6.27 12.84 0.00
N ASN A 128 5.18 12.67 -0.76
CA ASN A 128 3.82 12.89 -0.25
C ASN A 128 3.52 12.03 0.99
N ARG A 129 3.92 10.75 0.99
CA ARG A 129 3.72 9.88 2.15
C ARG A 129 4.45 10.33 3.41
N ARG A 130 5.63 10.96 3.28
CA ARG A 130 6.36 11.50 4.43
C ARG A 130 5.69 12.74 4.97
N GLU A 131 5.22 13.61 4.09
CA GLU A 131 4.50 14.82 4.46
C GLU A 131 3.19 14.47 5.17
N ASP A 132 2.40 13.55 4.63
CA ASP A 132 1.14 13.09 5.24
C ASP A 132 1.37 12.49 6.64
N ARG A 133 2.41 11.67 6.81
CA ARG A 133 2.79 11.13 8.12
C ARG A 133 3.19 12.22 9.12
N THR A 134 3.86 13.27 8.64
CA THR A 134 4.33 14.36 9.50
C THR A 134 3.14 15.22 9.94
N ARG A 135 2.24 15.56 9.02
CA ARG A 135 0.96 16.23 9.32
C ARG A 135 0.11 15.42 10.28
N GLY A 136 -0.02 14.11 10.04
CA GLY A 136 -0.74 13.19 10.93
C GLY A 136 -0.20 13.20 12.36
N LYS A 137 1.13 13.14 12.54
CA LYS A 137 1.78 13.26 13.86
C LYS A 137 1.52 14.61 14.54
N GLN A 138 1.62 15.71 13.80
CA GLN A 138 1.37 17.05 14.34
C GLN A 138 -0.08 17.19 14.82
N HIS A 139 -1.05 16.71 14.03
CA HIS A 139 -2.46 16.68 14.44
C HIS A 139 -2.71 15.76 15.63
N ALA A 140 -2.06 14.59 15.69
CA ALA A 140 -2.16 13.69 16.84
C ALA A 140 -1.67 14.37 18.14
N VAL A 141 -0.56 15.10 18.09
CA VAL A 141 -0.07 15.89 19.23
C VAL A 141 -1.08 16.97 19.63
N SER A 142 -1.61 17.74 18.67
CA SER A 142 -2.61 18.78 18.96
C SER A 142 -3.88 18.21 19.60
N LEU A 143 -4.34 17.02 19.17
CA LEU A 143 -5.48 16.34 19.75
C LEU A 143 -5.23 15.91 21.19
N ARG A 144 -4.06 15.31 21.47
CA ARG A 144 -3.67 14.93 22.84
C ARG A 144 -3.58 16.15 23.75
N THR A 145 -2.97 17.24 23.29
CA THR A 145 -2.90 18.48 24.07
C THR A 145 -4.29 19.02 24.39
N ALA A 146 -5.16 19.14 23.39
CA ALA A 146 -6.53 19.63 23.60
C ALA A 146 -7.34 18.71 24.54
N SER A 147 -7.17 17.39 24.42
CA SER A 147 -7.83 16.40 25.29
C SER A 147 -7.35 16.52 26.73
N ASN A 148 -6.04 16.56 26.94
CA ASN A 148 -5.43 16.72 28.27
C ASN A 148 -5.88 18.02 28.95
N GLU A 149 -5.90 19.14 28.22
CA GLU A 149 -6.38 20.42 28.73
C GLU A 149 -7.87 20.37 29.10
N PHE A 150 -8.69 19.70 28.30
CA PHE A 150 -10.10 19.50 28.61
C PHE A 150 -10.31 18.64 29.86
N VAL A 151 -9.63 17.49 29.96
CA VAL A 151 -9.70 16.61 31.15
C VAL A 151 -9.23 17.33 32.41
N ALA A 152 -8.15 18.12 32.32
CA ALA A 152 -7.68 18.93 33.43
C ALA A 152 -8.74 19.96 33.87
N ALA A 153 -9.36 20.66 32.92
CA ALA A 153 -10.44 21.61 33.20
C ALA A 153 -11.67 20.93 33.84
N VAL A 154 -12.02 19.71 33.43
CA VAL A 154 -13.10 18.93 34.08
C VAL A 154 -12.76 18.62 35.54
N ARG A 155 -11.54 18.15 35.81
CA ARG A 155 -11.08 17.83 37.18
C ARG A 155 -11.10 19.06 38.07
N GLU A 156 -10.50 20.16 37.58
CA GLU A 156 -10.46 21.43 38.30
C GLU A 156 -11.88 21.96 38.59
N TYR A 157 -12.77 21.91 37.58
CA TYR A 157 -14.16 22.31 37.75
C TYR A 157 -14.86 21.47 38.83
N CYS A 158 -14.72 20.14 38.79
CA CYS A 158 -15.29 19.24 39.80
C CYS A 158 -14.73 19.52 41.21
N ASP A 159 -13.42 19.72 41.33
CA ASP A 159 -12.76 20.00 42.62
C ASP A 159 -13.26 21.30 43.24
N VAL A 160 -13.46 22.36 42.43
CA VAL A 160 -13.99 23.62 42.94
C VAL A 160 -15.45 23.50 43.35
N GLN A 161 -16.27 22.76 42.60
CA GLN A 161 -17.66 22.51 43.00
C GLN A 161 -17.75 21.73 44.33
N LEU A 162 -16.87 20.76 44.55
CA LEU A 162 -16.83 19.99 45.80
C LEU A 162 -16.36 20.80 47.01
N LYS A 163 -15.33 21.64 46.83
CA LYS A 163 -14.81 22.50 47.91
C LYS A 163 -15.78 23.63 48.23
N GLY A 164 -16.54 24.09 47.24
CA GLY A 164 -17.32 25.33 47.30
C GLY A 164 -16.37 26.52 47.16
N SER A 165 -16.63 27.43 46.21
CA SER A 165 -15.80 28.63 46.06
C SER A 165 -15.84 29.49 47.32
N THR A 166 -14.73 29.56 48.04
CA THR A 166 -14.52 30.52 49.14
C THR A 166 -14.31 31.94 48.61
N ASP A 167 -13.77 32.07 47.39
CA ASP A 167 -13.26 33.34 46.87
C ASP A 167 -14.19 33.94 45.78
N GLY A 168 -15.45 33.49 45.73
CA GLY A 168 -16.52 34.09 44.92
C GLY A 168 -16.41 33.91 43.40
N THR A 169 -15.29 33.43 42.86
CA THR A 169 -15.11 33.22 41.42
C THR A 169 -14.76 31.76 41.14
N PRO A 170 -15.75 30.85 40.99
CA PRO A 170 -15.47 29.50 40.52
C PRO A 170 -14.78 29.56 39.14
N PRO A 171 -13.93 28.57 38.77
CA PRO A 171 -13.46 28.45 37.40
C PRO A 171 -14.71 28.42 36.54
N SER A 172 -14.85 29.46 35.72
CA SER A 172 -16.12 29.71 35.07
C SER A 172 -16.45 28.50 34.21
N ALA A 173 -17.70 28.04 34.22
CA ALA A 173 -18.16 27.04 33.27
C ALA A 173 -17.78 27.42 31.81
N ALA A 174 -17.61 28.72 31.55
CA ALA A 174 -17.10 29.24 30.28
C ALA A 174 -15.68 28.75 29.92
N GLU A 175 -14.76 28.58 30.87
CA GLU A 175 -13.43 28.03 30.58
C GLU A 175 -13.52 26.55 30.18
N LEU A 176 -14.31 25.77 30.92
CA LEU A 176 -14.61 24.39 30.54
C LEU A 176 -15.26 24.31 29.14
N TRP A 177 -16.21 25.19 28.83
CA TRP A 177 -16.83 25.29 27.50
C TRP A 177 -15.84 25.64 26.41
N ARG A 178 -14.96 26.60 26.68
CA ARG A 178 -13.90 26.97 25.75
C ARG A 178 -13.00 25.78 25.43
N LYS A 179 -12.57 25.02 26.44
CA LYS A 179 -11.74 23.82 26.24
C LYS A 179 -12.48 22.70 25.50
N ARG A 180 -13.76 22.48 25.82
CA ARG A 180 -14.63 21.56 25.08
C ARG A 180 -14.72 21.94 23.60
N ASP A 181 -14.98 23.21 23.31
CA ASP A 181 -15.17 23.69 21.94
C ASP A 181 -13.86 23.63 21.13
N LEU A 182 -12.72 23.90 21.77
CA LEU A 182 -11.41 23.70 21.17
C LEU A 182 -11.19 22.22 20.79
N LEU A 183 -11.49 21.29 21.69
CA LEU A 183 -11.38 19.85 21.42
C LEU A 183 -12.35 19.42 20.30
N ALA A 184 -13.61 19.87 20.35
CA ALA A 184 -14.62 19.60 19.33
C ALA A 184 -14.21 20.14 17.94
N ASN A 185 -13.53 21.28 17.89
CA ASN A 185 -12.99 21.85 16.66
C ASN A 185 -11.84 20.99 16.10
N GLN A 186 -10.95 20.45 16.96
CA GLN A 186 -9.91 19.53 16.51
C GLN A 186 -10.51 18.27 15.87
N PHE A 187 -11.61 17.73 16.42
CA PHE A 187 -12.33 16.62 15.80
C PHE A 187 -12.96 17.01 14.46
N ALA A 188 -13.51 18.23 14.35
CA ALA A 188 -14.07 18.75 13.11
C ALA A 188 -13.03 18.83 11.99
N VAL A 189 -11.87 19.42 12.29
CA VAL A 189 -10.73 19.50 11.36
C VAL A 189 -10.27 18.10 10.97
N THR A 190 -10.18 17.18 11.94
CA THR A 190 -9.81 15.78 11.66
C THR A 190 -10.81 15.09 10.74
N ALA A 191 -12.12 15.32 10.92
CA ALA A 191 -13.16 14.76 10.04
C ALA A 191 -13.08 15.30 8.61
N LEU A 192 -12.62 16.53 8.41
CA LEU A 192 -12.40 17.11 7.08
C LEU A 192 -11.18 16.51 6.38
N LEU A 193 -10.10 16.27 7.14
CA LEU A 193 -8.88 15.64 6.62
C LEU A 193 -9.06 14.14 6.31
N TRP A 194 -9.96 13.47 7.04
CA TRP A 194 -10.20 12.02 6.93
C TRP A 194 -11.71 11.74 6.79
N PRO A 195 -12.34 12.07 5.64
CA PRO A 195 -13.79 12.01 5.48
C PRO A 195 -14.38 10.62 5.66
N ASP A 196 -13.61 9.58 5.33
CA ASP A 196 -13.99 8.18 5.44
C ASP A 196 -14.04 7.70 6.90
N TRP A 197 -13.45 8.44 7.85
CA TRP A 197 -13.42 8.04 9.26
C TRP A 197 -14.63 8.60 10.00
N THR A 198 -15.42 7.73 10.63
CA THR A 198 -16.58 8.15 11.43
C THR A 198 -16.20 8.57 12.85
N ALA A 199 -15.10 8.02 13.38
CA ALA A 199 -14.63 8.25 14.75
C ALA A 199 -14.52 9.74 15.17
N PRO A 200 -13.97 10.67 14.36
CA PRO A 200 -13.93 12.09 14.75
C PRO A 200 -15.32 12.72 14.92
N ARG A 201 -16.30 12.34 14.08
CA ARG A 201 -17.68 12.85 14.20
C ARG A 201 -18.34 12.33 15.48
N THR A 202 -18.14 11.06 15.79
CA THR A 202 -18.63 10.43 17.02
C THR A 202 -18.04 11.11 18.27
N LEU A 203 -16.72 11.29 18.31
CA LEU A 203 -16.06 11.97 19.44
C LEU A 203 -16.49 13.43 19.60
N ARG A 204 -16.74 14.13 18.48
CA ARG A 204 -17.32 15.47 18.52
C ARG A 204 -18.70 15.48 19.16
N GLY A 205 -19.58 14.55 18.76
CA GLY A 205 -20.90 14.41 19.36
C GLY A 205 -20.83 14.16 20.88
N GLU A 206 -19.93 13.28 21.30
CA GLU A 206 -19.71 12.97 22.71
C GLU A 206 -19.16 14.14 23.52
N ALA A 207 -18.17 14.88 22.98
CA ALA A 207 -17.63 16.06 23.62
C ALA A 207 -18.71 17.15 23.81
N MET A 208 -19.59 17.34 22.82
CA MET A 208 -20.70 18.29 22.92
C MET A 208 -21.73 17.83 23.97
N ALA A 209 -22.15 16.57 23.91
CA ALA A 209 -23.12 15.98 24.84
C ALA A 209 -22.62 15.96 26.29
N PHE A 210 -21.31 15.78 26.50
CA PHE A 210 -20.68 15.92 27.82
C PHE A 210 -20.98 17.29 28.43
N GLY A 211 -20.96 18.34 27.62
CA GLY A 211 -21.22 19.68 28.12
C GLY A 211 -22.66 19.92 28.54
N ASP A 212 -23.62 19.41 27.78
CA ASP A 212 -25.03 19.50 28.17
C ASP A 212 -25.29 18.79 29.50
N GLY A 213 -24.61 17.65 29.74
CA GLY A 213 -24.70 16.89 30.98
C GLY A 213 -24.01 17.53 32.20
N VAL A 214 -22.96 18.34 31.98
CA VAL A 214 -22.34 19.13 33.05
C VAL A 214 -23.25 20.30 33.42
N ALA A 215 -23.81 21.05 32.47
CA ALA A 215 -24.63 22.23 32.76
C ALA A 215 -25.90 21.93 33.58
N SER A 216 -26.52 20.76 33.36
CA SER A 216 -27.75 20.36 34.05
C SER A 216 -27.50 19.78 35.45
N GLY A 217 -26.33 19.19 35.70
CA GLY A 217 -26.06 18.40 36.91
C GLY A 217 -25.76 19.19 38.18
N TRP A 218 -25.44 20.49 38.08
CA TRP A 218 -25.01 21.31 39.23
C TRP A 218 -26.09 22.30 39.72
N GLN A 219 -27.32 22.20 39.20
CA GLN A 219 -28.44 23.08 39.58
C GLN A 219 -29.18 22.64 40.86
N PHE A 220 -28.81 21.50 41.46
CA PHE A 220 -29.45 20.95 42.65
C PHE A 220 -28.81 21.49 43.94
N ASP A 221 -29.55 21.42 45.05
CA ASP A 221 -29.12 21.85 46.37
C ASP A 221 -27.68 21.41 46.67
N ARG A 222 -26.88 22.31 47.27
CA ARG A 222 -25.41 22.17 47.49
C ARG A 222 -25.03 21.07 48.50
N ASN A 223 -25.80 19.98 48.58
CA ASN A 223 -25.49 18.82 49.38
C ASN A 223 -24.23 18.14 48.82
N ARG A 224 -23.08 18.39 49.46
CA ARG A 224 -21.78 17.80 49.10
C ARG A 224 -21.82 16.27 48.96
N THR A 225 -22.72 15.60 49.66
CA THR A 225 -22.89 14.14 49.61
C THR A 225 -23.37 13.67 48.23
N GLU A 226 -24.20 14.47 47.55
CA GLU A 226 -24.72 14.18 46.20
C GLU A 226 -23.76 14.63 45.10
N LEU A 227 -22.94 15.66 45.36
CA LEU A 227 -21.98 16.19 44.38
C LEU A 227 -20.78 15.26 44.14
N ARG A 228 -20.36 14.48 45.15
CA ARG A 228 -19.23 13.53 45.05
C ARG A 228 -19.40 12.44 43.98
N PRO A 229 -20.48 11.64 43.98
CA PRO A 229 -20.67 10.63 42.94
C PRO A 229 -20.74 11.27 41.56
N ARG A 230 -21.36 12.45 41.44
CA ARG A 230 -21.44 13.19 40.18
C ARG A 230 -20.08 13.63 39.66
N ALA A 231 -19.23 14.20 40.52
CA ALA A 231 -17.86 14.55 40.18
C ALA A 231 -17.06 13.32 39.72
N ALA A 232 -17.24 12.17 40.38
CA ALA A 232 -16.60 10.92 39.98
C ALA A 232 -17.07 10.44 38.60
N GLU A 233 -18.38 10.50 38.31
CA GLU A 233 -18.96 10.18 37.00
C GLU A 233 -18.38 11.07 35.89
N LEU A 234 -18.32 12.38 36.12
CA LEU A 234 -17.80 13.33 35.14
C LEU A 234 -16.31 13.10 34.86
N ASN A 235 -15.52 12.87 35.91
CA ASN A 235 -14.10 12.55 35.76
C ASN A 235 -13.89 11.22 35.01
N ALA A 236 -14.72 10.21 35.29
CA ALA A 236 -14.67 8.94 34.57
C ALA A 236 -15.07 9.08 33.09
N ALA A 237 -16.10 9.87 32.80
CA ALA A 237 -16.52 10.16 31.43
C ALA A 237 -15.45 10.95 30.65
N ALA A 238 -14.81 11.94 31.28
CA ALA A 238 -13.70 12.68 30.67
C ALA A 238 -12.48 11.77 30.40
N ALA A 239 -12.13 10.90 31.35
CA ALA A 239 -11.05 9.92 31.16
C ALA A 239 -11.37 8.91 30.05
N LYS A 240 -12.63 8.48 29.93
CA LYS A 240 -13.08 7.60 28.84
C LYS A 240 -12.97 8.29 27.48
N LEU A 241 -13.38 9.56 27.39
CA LEU A 241 -13.23 10.35 26.17
C LEU A 241 -11.75 10.45 25.77
N ASP A 242 -10.87 10.78 26.72
CA ASP A 242 -9.43 10.88 26.50
C ASP A 242 -8.81 9.58 25.97
N GLY A 243 -9.18 8.43 26.54
CA GLY A 243 -8.74 7.13 26.06
C GLY A 243 -9.11 6.88 24.58
N ARG A 244 -10.28 7.35 24.15
CA ARG A 244 -10.72 7.23 22.74
C ARG A 244 -10.09 8.29 21.83
N VAL A 245 -9.75 9.46 22.35
CA VAL A 245 -8.93 10.45 21.63
C VAL A 245 -7.53 9.88 21.38
N GLU A 246 -6.94 9.19 22.34
CA GLU A 246 -5.64 8.53 22.16
C GLU A 246 -5.68 7.46 21.05
N VAL A 247 -6.79 6.72 20.93
CA VAL A 247 -7.00 5.77 19.82
C VAL A 247 -7.04 6.49 18.47
N LEU A 248 -7.74 7.63 18.38
CA LEU A 248 -7.74 8.48 17.19
C LEU A 248 -6.35 9.06 16.89
N ALA A 249 -5.62 9.52 17.91
CA ALA A 249 -4.26 10.04 17.76
C ALA A 249 -3.30 8.97 17.21
N ARG A 250 -3.37 7.73 17.71
CA ARG A 250 -2.59 6.60 17.18
C ARG A 250 -2.98 6.26 15.74
N ALA A 251 -4.27 6.33 15.40
CA ALA A 251 -4.74 6.11 14.03
C ALA A 251 -4.19 7.18 13.07
N LEU A 252 -4.09 8.44 13.49
CA LEU A 252 -3.48 9.52 12.70
C LEU A 252 -1.98 9.31 12.47
N GLU A 253 -1.27 8.76 13.44
CA GLU A 253 0.15 8.41 13.28
C GLU A 253 0.37 7.20 12.36
N ARG A 254 -0.60 6.29 12.32
CA ARG A 254 -0.58 5.06 11.50
C ARG A 254 -1.91 4.82 10.77
N PRO A 255 -2.21 5.59 9.70
CA PRO A 255 -3.50 5.51 9.01
C PRO A 255 -3.83 4.12 8.42
N SER A 256 -2.80 3.32 8.11
CA SER A 256 -2.97 1.94 7.64
C SER A 256 -3.60 1.03 8.69
N ASP A 257 -3.41 1.33 9.98
CA ASP A 257 -3.86 0.52 11.12
C ASP A 257 -5.16 1.05 11.73
N ALA A 258 -5.68 2.19 11.23
CA ALA A 258 -6.83 2.89 11.80
C ALA A 258 -8.06 1.98 12.02
N GLU A 259 -8.37 1.10 11.07
CA GLU A 259 -9.52 0.19 11.18
C GLU A 259 -9.37 -0.82 12.33
N LYS A 260 -8.16 -1.35 12.52
CA LYS A 260 -7.84 -2.25 13.65
C LYS A 260 -7.91 -1.53 14.98
N LEU A 261 -7.49 -0.26 15.00
CA LEU A 261 -7.52 0.58 16.19
C LEU A 261 -8.94 1.01 16.55
N PHE A 262 -9.79 1.30 15.56
CA PHE A 262 -11.15 1.77 15.81
C PHE A 262 -12.14 0.65 16.14
N ALA A 263 -11.98 -0.55 15.56
CA ALA A 263 -12.91 -1.67 15.79
C ALA A 263 -13.24 -1.95 17.27
N PRO A 264 -12.27 -2.03 18.22
CA PRO A 264 -12.59 -2.30 19.61
C PRO A 264 -13.30 -1.14 20.33
N GLU A 265 -13.11 0.10 19.88
CA GLU A 265 -13.51 1.30 20.62
C GLU A 265 -14.77 1.99 20.04
N PHE A 266 -15.01 1.80 18.74
CA PHE A 266 -16.10 2.44 18.00
C PHE A 266 -17.04 1.44 17.33
N GLY A 267 -16.74 0.14 17.38
CA GLY A 267 -17.52 -0.93 16.75
C GLY A 267 -17.25 -1.12 15.25
N GLU A 268 -17.98 -2.07 14.64
CA GLU A 268 -17.97 -2.29 13.19
C GLU A 268 -18.69 -1.12 12.48
N GLY A 269 -17.97 -0.38 11.61
CA GLY A 269 -18.50 0.84 10.95
C GLY A 269 -17.63 2.09 11.14
N ALA A 270 -16.42 1.95 11.67
CA ALA A 270 -15.49 3.07 11.84
C ALA A 270 -14.99 3.70 10.52
N ARG A 271 -15.11 2.97 9.41
CA ARG A 271 -14.95 3.49 8.05
C ARG A 271 -16.29 3.41 7.32
N ALA A 272 -16.71 4.53 6.74
CA ALA A 272 -17.87 4.60 5.85
C ALA A 272 -17.55 3.94 4.50
#